data_AF-A0A1R3EPU0-F1
#
_entry.id   AF-A0A1R3EPU0-F1
#
_cell.length_a   1.000
_cell.length_b   1.000
_cell.length_c   1.000
_cell.angle_alpha   90.00
_cell.angle_beta   90.00
_cell.angle_gamma   90.00
#
_symmetry.space_group_name_H-M   'P 1'
#
loop_
_entity.id
_entity.type
_entity.pdbx_description
1 polymer ?
#
loop_
_entity_poly.entity_id
_entity_poly.type
_entity_poly.pdbx_seq_one_letter_code
_entity_poly.pdbx_strand_id
1 'polypeptide(L)'
;MNQKSLLIIVSVILVLPMVAYIYQFGIGFWQSPSEWSYLGGYIGGIYTPILALLTLTVLCVQIYLQVLQHRQHMVSLQEKELSDYLNQLNMELDKKIEDDLTLRQILLNVLNDKNVDDISSMNLSLIFSLNQNHHKLYSMWCGVRACLKDIENHSKIKHYESSHYSVQKNKIIAYMSPQVCSSLDKFNYAMHLALQQITGSGIDDSAMQYEFWKDKAQP
;
A
#
# COMPACT_ATOMS: atom_id res chain seq x y z
N MET A 1 -18.74 -18.57 11.79
CA MET A 1 -18.80 -20.04 11.99
C MET A 1 -17.48 -20.48 12.59
N ASN A 2 -17.47 -21.09 13.78
CA ASN A 2 -16.21 -21.47 14.44
C ASN A 2 -15.50 -22.57 13.65
N GLN A 3 -14.16 -22.54 13.58
CA GLN A 3 -13.35 -23.55 12.88
C GLN A 3 -13.71 -24.98 13.29
N LYS A 4 -14.01 -25.20 14.57
CA LYS A 4 -14.48 -26.48 15.12
C LYS A 4 -15.81 -26.93 14.50
N SER A 5 -16.76 -26.02 14.31
CA SER A 5 -18.06 -26.32 13.70
C SER A 5 -17.92 -26.69 12.22
N LEU A 6 -17.02 -26.04 11.48
CA LEU A 6 -16.76 -26.35 10.07
C LEU A 6 -16.17 -27.75 9.91
N LEU A 7 -15.19 -28.12 10.75
CA LEU A 7 -14.60 -29.46 10.73
C LEU A 7 -15.63 -30.55 11.00
N ILE A 8 -16.52 -30.34 11.98
CA ILE A 8 -17.60 -31.29 12.29
C ILE A 8 -18.53 -31.47 11.09
N ILE A 9 -18.94 -30.38 10.43
CA ILE A 9 -19.82 -30.43 9.26
C ILE A 9 -19.17 -31.21 8.11
N VAL A 10 -17.91 -30.91 7.79
CA VAL A 10 -17.18 -31.61 6.72
C VAL A 10 -17.01 -33.10 7.04
N SER A 11 -16.66 -33.45 8.29
CA SER A 11 -16.59 -34.86 8.71
C SER A 11 -17.92 -35.57 8.58
N VAL A 12 -19.04 -34.95 8.97
CA VAL A 12 -20.37 -35.56 8.83
C VAL A 12 -20.70 -35.78 7.36
N ILE A 13 -20.46 -34.80 6.48
CA ILE A 13 -20.71 -34.91 5.04
C ILE A 13 -19.92 -36.06 4.40
N LEU A 14 -18.67 -36.27 4.84
CA LEU A 14 -17.81 -37.33 4.31
C LEU A 14 -18.14 -38.72 4.90
N VAL A 15 -18.58 -38.81 6.15
CA VAL A 15 -18.87 -40.10 6.81
C VAL A 15 -20.28 -40.60 6.48
N LEU A 16 -21.24 -39.70 6.24
CA LEU A 16 -22.65 -40.06 6.03
C LEU A 16 -22.88 -41.02 4.84
N PRO A 17 -22.27 -40.82 3.65
CA PRO A 17 -22.39 -41.78 2.54
C PRO A 17 -21.81 -43.15 2.88
N MET A 18 -20.76 -43.21 3.69
CA MET A 18 -20.14 -44.47 4.13
C MET A 18 -21.06 -45.24 5.09
N VAL A 19 -21.66 -44.54 6.05
CA VAL A 19 -22.63 -45.12 7.00
C VAL A 19 -23.88 -45.61 6.26
N ALA A 20 -24.40 -44.81 5.31
CA ALA A 20 -25.55 -45.21 4.50
C ALA A 20 -25.26 -46.47 3.67
N TYR A 21 -24.05 -46.57 3.12
CA TYR A 21 -23.62 -47.75 2.38
C TYR A 21 -23.52 -48.99 3.26
N ILE A 22 -22.88 -48.88 4.43
CA ILE A 22 -22.77 -49.96 5.42
C ILE A 22 -24.15 -50.41 5.90
N TYR A 23 -25.07 -49.47 6.14
CA TYR A 23 -26.43 -49.78 6.57
C TYR A 23 -27.20 -50.58 5.51
N GLN A 24 -27.04 -50.23 4.24
CA GLN A 24 -27.79 -50.86 3.14
C GLN A 24 -27.19 -52.20 2.69
N PHE A 25 -25.85 -52.31 2.65
CA PHE A 25 -25.14 -53.45 2.06
C PHE A 25 -24.38 -54.31 3.09
N GLY A 26 -24.33 -53.91 4.35
CA GLY A 26 -23.61 -54.59 5.42
C GLY A 26 -22.10 -54.27 5.43
N ILE A 27 -21.40 -54.87 6.40
CA ILE A 27 -19.95 -54.78 6.55
C ILE A 27 -19.36 -56.11 6.07
N GLY A 28 -18.49 -56.09 5.07
CA GLY A 28 -17.81 -57.30 4.58
C GLY A 28 -16.87 -57.01 3.41
N PHE A 29 -16.03 -57.98 3.07
CA PHE A 29 -15.24 -57.95 1.84
C PHE A 29 -16.02 -58.63 0.71
N TRP A 30 -16.23 -57.90 -0.38
CA TRP A 30 -16.91 -58.38 -1.57
C TRP A 30 -16.14 -59.54 -2.22
N GLN A 31 -16.85 -60.66 -2.40
CA GLN A 31 -16.27 -61.93 -2.86
C GLN A 31 -16.17 -61.97 -4.39
N SER A 32 -16.98 -61.18 -5.09
CA SER A 32 -17.00 -61.12 -6.55
C SER A 32 -16.41 -59.81 -7.09
N PRO A 33 -15.65 -59.84 -8.21
CA PRO A 33 -15.16 -58.62 -8.85
C PRO A 33 -16.26 -57.64 -9.29
N SER A 34 -17.47 -58.11 -9.59
CA SER A 34 -18.61 -57.27 -9.96
C SER A 34 -19.08 -56.37 -8.81
N GLU A 35 -19.07 -56.87 -7.58
CA GLU A 35 -19.41 -56.11 -6.37
C GLU A 35 -18.45 -54.94 -6.11
N TRP A 36 -17.15 -55.13 -6.40
CA TRP A 36 -16.16 -54.05 -6.35
C TRP A 36 -16.46 -52.93 -7.36
N SER A 37 -16.98 -53.27 -8.54
CA SER A 37 -17.42 -52.30 -9.53
C SER A 37 -18.61 -51.47 -9.04
N TYR A 38 -19.59 -52.11 -8.37
CA TYR A 38 -20.74 -51.41 -7.79
C TYR A 38 -20.34 -50.48 -6.63
N LEU A 39 -19.43 -50.92 -5.75
CA LEU A 39 -18.83 -50.06 -4.71
C LEU A 39 -18.13 -48.85 -5.35
N GLY A 40 -17.28 -49.10 -6.34
CA GLY A 40 -16.57 -48.05 -7.07
C GLY A 40 -17.52 -47.06 -7.73
N GLY A 41 -18.63 -47.53 -8.31
CA GLY A 41 -19.69 -46.69 -8.87
C GLY A 41 -20.43 -45.85 -7.82
N TYR A 42 -20.74 -46.41 -6.65
CA TYR A 42 -21.35 -45.67 -5.54
C TYR A 42 -20.40 -44.61 -4.96
N ILE A 43 -19.16 -45.00 -4.64
CA ILE A 43 -18.15 -44.09 -4.11
C ILE A 43 -17.85 -43.00 -5.14
N GLY A 44 -17.59 -43.38 -6.39
CA GLY A 44 -17.34 -42.43 -7.47
C GLY A 44 -18.53 -41.51 -7.72
N GLY A 45 -19.76 -42.04 -7.73
CA GLY A 45 -20.97 -41.26 -7.97
C GLY A 45 -21.27 -40.22 -6.88
N ILE A 46 -21.02 -40.55 -5.61
CA ILE A 46 -21.35 -39.65 -4.49
C ILE A 46 -20.16 -38.79 -4.07
N TYR A 47 -18.96 -39.34 -3.94
CA TYR A 47 -17.81 -38.57 -3.47
C TYR A 47 -17.27 -37.63 -4.54
N THR A 48 -17.39 -37.95 -5.84
CA THR A 48 -16.93 -37.03 -6.90
C THR A 48 -17.59 -35.64 -6.81
N PRO A 49 -18.95 -35.51 -6.79
CA PRO A 49 -19.58 -34.20 -6.66
C PRO A 49 -19.33 -33.54 -5.29
N ILE A 50 -19.27 -34.32 -4.19
CA ILE A 50 -18.97 -33.79 -2.84
C ILE A 50 -17.57 -33.17 -2.82
N LEU A 51 -16.57 -33.92 -3.29
CA LEU A 51 -15.18 -33.48 -3.33
C LEU A 51 -15.02 -32.31 -4.30
N ALA A 52 -15.69 -32.31 -5.45
CA ALA A 52 -15.67 -31.20 -6.39
C ALA A 52 -16.22 -29.89 -5.77
N LEU A 53 -17.30 -29.97 -4.98
CA LEU A 53 -17.85 -28.80 -4.28
C LEU A 53 -16.91 -28.32 -3.17
N LEU A 54 -16.31 -29.26 -2.42
CA LEU A 54 -15.32 -28.93 -1.39
C LEU A 54 -14.08 -28.28 -1.98
N THR A 55 -13.54 -28.81 -3.08
CA THR A 55 -12.36 -28.22 -3.75
C THR A 55 -12.68 -26.85 -4.32
N LEU A 56 -13.85 -26.64 -4.93
CA LEU A 56 -14.29 -25.33 -5.37
C LEU A 56 -14.37 -24.33 -4.21
N THR A 57 -14.93 -24.74 -3.07
CA THR A 57 -15.03 -23.90 -1.87
C THR A 57 -13.63 -23.50 -1.37
N VAL A 58 -12.71 -24.46 -1.30
CA VAL A 58 -11.31 -24.21 -0.91
C VAL A 58 -10.65 -23.22 -1.87
N LEU A 59 -10.82 -23.41 -3.19
CA LEU A 59 -10.29 -22.50 -4.20
C LEU A 59 -10.84 -21.07 -4.03
N CYS A 60 -12.14 -20.91 -3.79
CA CYS A 60 -12.73 -19.59 -3.55
C CYS A 60 -12.12 -18.90 -2.32
N VAL A 61 -11.94 -19.64 -1.21
CA VAL A 61 -11.30 -19.11 0.00
C VAL A 61 -9.83 -18.78 -0.25
N GLN A 62 -9.11 -19.62 -0.98
CA GLN A 62 -7.71 -19.41 -1.31
C GLN A 62 -7.52 -18.15 -2.14
N ILE A 63 -8.34 -17.95 -3.18
CA ILE A 63 -8.31 -16.72 -4.00
C ILE A 63 -8.59 -15.50 -3.13
N TYR A 64 -9.57 -15.57 -2.22
CA TYR A 64 -9.88 -14.47 -1.31
C TYR A 64 -8.69 -14.10 -0.41
N LEU A 65 -8.06 -15.10 0.22
CA LEU A 65 -6.89 -14.88 1.07
C LEU A 65 -5.69 -14.36 0.28
N GLN A 66 -5.49 -14.85 -0.95
CA GLN A 66 -4.41 -14.40 -1.83
C GLN A 66 -4.58 -12.92 -2.21
N VAL A 67 -5.81 -12.48 -2.50
CA VAL A 67 -6.11 -11.06 -2.77
C VAL A 67 -5.81 -10.21 -1.54
N LEU A 68 -6.17 -10.68 -0.33
CA LEU A 68 -5.89 -9.96 0.91
C LEU A 68 -4.37 -9.83 1.16
N GLN A 69 -3.63 -10.93 1.03
CA GLN A 69 -2.17 -10.95 1.17
C GLN A 69 -1.49 -10.07 0.13
N HIS A 70 -1.94 -10.11 -1.12
CA HIS A 70 -1.39 -9.29 -2.19
C HIS A 70 -1.54 -7.79 -1.88
N ARG A 71 -2.69 -7.37 -1.34
CA ARG A 71 -2.90 -5.97 -0.91
C ARG A 71 -1.95 -5.56 0.21
N GLN A 72 -1.80 -6.39 1.24
CA GLN A 72 -0.85 -6.12 2.32
C GLN A 72 0.59 -6.05 1.80
N HIS A 73 0.93 -6.92 0.85
CA HIS A 73 2.24 -6.89 0.20
C HIS A 73 2.48 -5.59 -0.56
N MET A 74 1.49 -5.09 -1.31
CA MET A 74 1.61 -3.81 -2.02
C MET A 74 1.86 -2.64 -1.07
N VAL A 75 1.14 -2.57 0.05
CA VAL A 75 1.39 -1.54 1.08
C VAL A 75 2.81 -1.69 1.64
N SER A 76 3.26 -2.91 1.95
CA SER A 76 4.62 -3.13 2.47
C SER A 76 5.72 -2.74 1.48
N LEU A 77 5.48 -2.90 0.17
CA LEU A 77 6.40 -2.45 -0.87
C LEU A 77 6.48 -0.93 -0.90
N GLN A 78 5.33 -0.25 -0.84
CA GLN A 78 5.28 1.22 -0.77
C GLN A 78 5.95 1.77 0.49
N GLU A 79 5.79 1.11 1.65
CA GLU A 79 6.48 1.48 2.88
C GLU A 79 8.02 1.33 2.77
N LYS A 80 8.48 0.32 2.03
CA LYS A 80 9.89 0.11 1.74
C LYS A 80 10.43 1.20 0.80
N GLU A 81 9.75 1.45 -0.32
CA GLU A 81 10.12 2.51 -1.27
C GLU A 81 10.14 3.88 -0.59
N LEU A 82 9.12 4.19 0.23
CA LEU A 82 9.09 5.38 1.05
C LEU A 82 10.33 5.49 1.95
N SER A 83 10.71 4.39 2.60
CA SER A 83 11.89 4.37 3.47
C SER A 83 13.17 4.62 2.69
N ASP A 84 13.30 4.05 1.49
CA ASP A 84 14.46 4.24 0.62
C ASP A 84 14.55 5.69 0.12
N TYR A 85 13.41 6.29 -0.28
CA TYR A 85 13.34 7.70 -0.64
C TYR A 85 13.71 8.61 0.54
N LEU A 86 13.17 8.36 1.74
CA LEU A 86 13.48 9.14 2.93
C LEU A 86 14.96 9.05 3.32
N ASN A 87 15.56 7.87 3.24
CA ASN A 87 16.97 7.69 3.55
C ASN A 87 17.86 8.45 2.57
N GLN A 88 17.60 8.33 1.26
CA GLN A 88 18.37 9.06 0.25
C GLN A 88 18.17 10.58 0.35
N LEU A 89 16.95 11.02 0.62
CA LEU A 89 16.62 12.43 0.82
C LEU A 89 17.32 12.99 2.05
N ASN A 90 17.33 12.28 3.18
CA ASN A 90 18.06 12.70 4.37
C ASN A 90 19.57 12.77 4.12
N MET A 91 20.14 11.78 3.43
CA MET A 91 21.56 11.84 3.04
C MET A 91 21.86 13.07 2.17
N GLU A 92 20.99 13.42 1.24
CA GLU A 92 21.17 14.61 0.40
C GLU A 92 21.01 15.91 1.20
N LEU A 93 20.03 15.97 2.10
CA LEU A 93 19.78 17.12 2.97
C LEU A 93 20.94 17.40 3.93
N ASP A 94 21.61 16.35 4.42
CA ASP A 94 22.71 16.47 5.37
C ASP A 94 24.08 16.62 4.70
N LYS A 95 24.14 16.60 3.35
CA LYS A 95 25.37 16.96 2.63
C LYS A 95 25.74 18.41 2.92
N LYS A 96 27.00 18.60 3.27
CA LYS A 96 27.62 19.92 3.42
C LYS A 96 27.88 20.52 2.05
N ILE A 97 27.44 21.76 1.88
CA ILE A 97 27.69 22.64 0.74
C ILE A 97 28.82 23.60 1.17
N GLU A 98 29.23 24.50 0.28
CA GLU A 98 30.11 25.62 0.58
C GLU A 98 29.70 26.33 1.89
N ASP A 99 30.70 26.76 2.68
CA ASP A 99 30.56 27.37 4.00
C ASP A 99 30.06 26.47 5.15
N ASP A 100 30.24 25.15 5.07
CA ASP A 100 29.86 24.16 6.11
C ASP A 100 28.35 24.06 6.38
N LEU A 101 27.53 24.74 5.57
CA LEU A 101 26.07 24.70 5.64
C LEU A 101 25.53 23.45 4.97
N THR A 102 24.54 22.82 5.60
CA THR A 102 23.81 21.70 5.01
C THR A 102 22.72 22.18 4.05
N LEU A 103 22.39 21.37 3.04
CA LEU A 103 21.24 21.63 2.16
C LEU A 103 19.95 21.81 2.97
N ARG A 104 19.81 21.08 4.08
CA ARG A 104 18.74 21.25 5.07
C ARG A 104 18.64 22.69 5.60
N GLN A 105 19.77 23.27 6.04
CA GLN A 105 19.79 24.64 6.56
C GLN A 105 19.49 25.66 5.47
N ILE A 106 20.02 25.48 4.27
CA ILE A 106 19.72 26.36 3.12
C ILE A 106 18.23 26.32 2.80
N LEU A 107 17.63 25.13 2.73
CA LEU A 107 16.21 24.96 2.46
C LEU A 107 15.35 25.69 3.51
N LEU A 108 15.68 25.53 4.79
CA LEU A 108 14.97 26.19 5.88
C LEU A 108 15.12 27.71 5.81
N ASN A 109 16.34 28.22 5.59
CA ASN A 109 16.59 29.66 5.50
C ASN A 109 15.84 30.32 4.35
N VAL A 110 15.65 29.58 3.24
CA VAL A 110 14.99 30.10 2.03
C VAL A 110 13.46 30.02 2.14
N LEU A 111 12.90 28.96 2.75
CA LEU A 111 11.47 28.65 2.63
C LEU A 111 10.69 28.54 3.94
N ASN A 112 11.34 28.35 5.10
CA ASN A 112 10.65 27.99 6.34
C ASN A 112 9.56 29.00 6.72
N ASP A 113 9.83 30.30 6.56
CA ASP A 113 8.92 31.37 6.99
C ASP A 113 8.02 31.92 5.88
N LYS A 114 8.12 31.37 4.66
CA LYS A 114 7.35 31.87 3.49
C LYS A 114 5.94 31.29 3.41
N ASN A 115 4.95 32.11 3.07
CA ASN A 115 3.58 31.68 2.71
C ASN A 115 3.41 31.54 1.18
N VAL A 116 2.19 31.25 0.69
CA VAL A 116 1.92 31.10 -0.75
C VAL A 116 2.24 32.39 -1.52
N ASP A 117 1.88 33.56 -0.99
CA ASP A 117 2.12 34.86 -1.65
C ASP A 117 3.62 35.18 -1.73
N ASP A 118 4.37 34.89 -0.67
CA ASP A 118 5.82 35.07 -0.59
C ASP A 118 6.56 34.18 -1.59
N ILE A 119 6.06 32.98 -1.86
CA ILE A 119 6.63 32.04 -2.83
C ILE A 119 6.25 32.47 -4.25
N SER A 120 5.00 32.89 -4.46
CA SER A 120 4.50 33.35 -5.77
C SER A 120 5.22 34.60 -6.26
N SER A 121 5.63 35.47 -5.35
CA SER A 121 6.41 36.68 -5.64
C SER A 121 7.94 36.48 -5.62
N MET A 122 8.40 35.27 -5.29
CA MET A 122 9.82 34.96 -5.17
C MET A 122 10.51 34.88 -6.54
N ASN A 123 11.81 35.19 -6.58
CA ASN A 123 12.63 34.85 -7.74
C ASN A 123 12.84 33.31 -7.81
N LEU A 124 12.05 32.66 -8.66
CA LEU A 124 12.07 31.20 -8.85
C LEU A 124 13.36 30.67 -9.50
N SER A 125 14.21 31.53 -10.06
CA SER A 125 15.51 31.10 -10.60
C SER A 125 16.41 30.48 -9.53
N LEU A 126 16.34 30.98 -8.28
CA LEU A 126 17.09 30.41 -7.15
C LEU A 126 16.66 28.97 -6.87
N ILE A 127 15.35 28.71 -6.87
CA ILE A 127 14.76 27.38 -6.66
C ILE A 127 15.18 26.43 -7.78
N PHE A 128 15.17 26.91 -9.03
CA PHE A 128 15.58 26.13 -10.18
C PHE A 128 17.08 25.79 -10.15
N SER A 129 17.94 26.76 -9.83
CA SER A 129 19.38 26.54 -9.65
C SER A 129 19.66 25.56 -8.51
N LEU A 130 18.96 25.69 -7.39
CA LEU A 130 19.07 24.75 -6.27
C LEU A 130 18.71 23.32 -6.71
N ASN A 131 17.62 23.17 -7.47
CA ASN A 131 17.22 21.88 -8.01
C ASN A 131 18.19 21.34 -9.07
N GLN A 132 18.80 22.18 -9.92
CA GLN A 132 19.80 21.71 -10.88
C GLN A 132 21.04 21.14 -10.17
N ASN A 133 21.50 21.83 -9.14
CA ASN A 133 22.65 21.40 -8.34
C ASN A 133 22.32 20.17 -7.48
N HIS A 134 21.07 20.07 -7.02
CA HIS A 134 20.59 18.99 -6.13
C HIS A 134 19.31 18.34 -6.65
N HIS A 135 19.35 17.78 -7.87
CA HIS A 135 18.18 17.21 -8.57
C HIS A 135 17.42 16.12 -7.81
N LYS A 136 18.10 15.47 -6.85
CA LYS A 136 17.49 14.49 -5.96
C LYS A 136 16.47 15.10 -5.00
N LEU A 137 16.60 16.37 -4.64
CA LEU A 137 15.72 17.01 -3.64
C LEU A 137 14.25 17.00 -4.10
N TYR A 138 13.98 17.56 -5.27
CA TYR A 138 12.62 17.62 -5.83
C TYR A 138 12.09 16.22 -6.17
N SER A 139 12.88 15.41 -6.88
CA SER A 139 12.46 14.10 -7.37
C SER A 139 12.16 13.11 -6.24
N MET A 140 13.01 13.06 -5.20
CA MET A 140 12.80 12.18 -4.05
C MET A 140 11.62 12.65 -3.20
N TRP A 141 11.41 13.95 -3.02
CA TRP A 141 10.24 14.45 -2.31
C TRP A 141 8.93 14.18 -3.05
N CYS A 142 8.91 14.31 -4.39
CA CYS A 142 7.78 13.84 -5.21
C CYS A 142 7.50 12.34 -4.97
N GLY A 143 8.54 11.51 -4.92
CA GLY A 143 8.43 10.08 -4.60
C GLY A 143 7.83 9.83 -3.21
N VAL A 144 8.33 10.52 -2.18
CA VAL A 144 7.78 10.45 -0.81
C VAL A 144 6.29 10.80 -0.79
N ARG A 145 5.90 11.90 -1.46
CA ARG A 145 4.49 12.33 -1.54
C ARG A 145 3.63 11.30 -2.27
N ALA A 146 4.11 10.75 -3.38
CA ALA A 146 3.40 9.73 -4.15
C ALA A 146 3.18 8.45 -3.34
N CYS A 147 4.23 7.92 -2.69
CA CYS A 147 4.11 6.75 -1.83
C CYS A 147 3.17 7.01 -0.65
N LEU A 148 3.26 8.17 0.00
CA LEU A 148 2.38 8.50 1.12
C LEU A 148 0.91 8.61 0.67
N LYS A 149 0.65 9.18 -0.50
CA LYS A 149 -0.69 9.25 -1.07
C LYS A 149 -1.24 7.88 -1.42
N ASP A 150 -0.41 7.00 -1.96
CA ASP A 150 -0.83 5.63 -2.27
C ASP A 150 -1.14 4.84 -0.99
N ILE A 151 -0.32 4.97 0.04
CA ILE A 151 -0.57 4.37 1.36
C ILE A 151 -1.85 4.95 1.98
N GLU A 152 -2.11 6.25 1.82
CA GLU A 152 -3.36 6.88 2.26
C GLU A 152 -4.57 6.22 1.59
N ASN A 153 -4.55 6.09 0.26
CA ASN A 153 -5.62 5.50 -0.52
C ASN A 153 -5.91 4.06 -0.08
N HIS A 154 -4.85 3.27 0.17
CA HIS A 154 -4.98 1.91 0.68
C HIS A 154 -5.49 1.86 2.13
N SER A 155 -5.11 2.83 2.97
CA SER A 155 -5.50 2.89 4.38
C SER A 155 -6.94 3.32 4.62
N LYS A 156 -7.57 4.02 3.66
CA LYS A 156 -8.95 4.54 3.76
C LYS A 156 -9.99 3.69 3.02
N ILE A 157 -9.61 2.51 2.54
CA ILE A 157 -10.56 1.61 1.89
C ILE A 157 -11.61 1.16 2.90
N LYS A 158 -12.89 1.40 2.58
CA LYS A 158 -14.03 1.02 3.40
C LYS A 158 -13.94 -0.47 3.79
N HIS A 159 -14.11 -0.77 5.08
CA HIS A 159 -13.96 -2.09 5.71
C HIS A 159 -12.52 -2.64 5.84
N TYR A 160 -11.50 -1.85 5.46
CA TYR A 160 -10.07 -2.21 5.55
C TYR A 160 -9.23 -1.05 6.09
N GLU A 161 -9.81 -0.24 6.97
CA GLU A 161 -9.10 0.86 7.60
C GLU A 161 -7.88 0.36 8.36
N SER A 162 -6.74 1.02 8.15
CA SER A 162 -5.48 0.62 8.76
C SER A 162 -4.67 1.81 9.24
N SER A 163 -3.81 1.59 10.24
CA SER A 163 -2.95 2.63 10.81
C SER A 163 -1.71 2.93 9.95
N HIS A 164 -1.51 2.26 8.81
CA HIS A 164 -0.31 2.37 7.97
C HIS A 164 -0.02 3.83 7.60
N TYR A 165 -1.01 4.56 7.09
CA TYR A 165 -0.83 5.97 6.71
C TYR A 165 -0.40 6.85 7.89
N SER A 166 -1.08 6.76 9.03
CA SER A 166 -0.73 7.56 10.21
C SER A 166 0.66 7.24 10.75
N VAL A 167 1.06 5.96 10.74
CA VAL A 167 2.39 5.52 11.16
C VAL A 167 3.46 6.05 10.22
N GLN A 168 3.28 5.93 8.90
CA GLN A 168 4.25 6.41 7.92
C GLN A 168 4.35 7.94 7.91
N LYS A 169 3.24 8.66 8.06
CA LYS A 169 3.23 10.12 8.23
C LYS A 169 4.06 10.55 9.44
N ASN A 170 3.87 9.89 10.59
CA ASN A 170 4.65 10.16 11.79
C ASN A 170 6.14 9.83 11.61
N LYS A 171 6.45 8.75 10.88
CA LYS A 171 7.83 8.39 10.54
C LYS A 171 8.51 9.49 9.71
N ILE A 172 7.85 10.01 8.68
CA ILE A 172 8.37 11.12 7.86
C ILE A 172 8.72 12.32 8.75
N ILE A 173 7.80 12.71 9.64
CA ILE A 173 8.00 13.83 10.58
C ILE A 173 9.17 13.56 11.52
N ALA A 174 9.28 12.34 12.06
CA ALA A 174 10.36 11.97 12.97
C ALA A 174 11.75 12.00 12.30
N TYR A 175 11.82 11.61 11.02
CA TYR A 175 13.08 11.55 10.28
C TYR A 175 13.56 12.91 9.76
N MET A 176 12.67 13.85 9.49
CA MET A 176 13.04 15.13 8.87
C MET A 176 12.76 16.36 9.71
N SER A 177 11.94 16.28 10.76
CA SER A 177 11.29 17.38 11.48
C SER A 177 10.14 18.05 10.71
N PRO A 178 9.11 18.57 11.40
CA PRO A 178 7.99 19.25 10.77
C PRO A 178 8.39 20.43 9.87
N GLN A 179 9.40 21.21 10.28
CA GLN A 179 9.86 22.41 9.57
C GLN A 179 10.45 22.06 8.21
N VAL A 180 11.23 20.98 8.14
CA VAL A 180 11.84 20.52 6.89
C VAL A 180 10.76 19.92 5.99
N CYS A 181 9.83 19.12 6.53
CA CYS A 181 8.70 18.60 5.74
C CYS A 181 7.88 19.74 5.12
N SER A 182 7.56 20.78 5.90
CA SER A 182 6.85 21.95 5.39
C SER A 182 7.66 22.72 4.33
N SER A 183 8.96 22.91 4.56
CA SER A 183 9.84 23.57 3.59
C SER A 183 10.02 22.77 2.29
N LEU A 184 10.00 21.44 2.35
CA LEU A 184 10.02 20.57 1.16
C LEU A 184 8.72 20.66 0.36
N ASP A 185 7.57 20.73 1.03
CA ASP A 185 6.28 20.99 0.37
C ASP A 185 6.27 22.36 -0.33
N LYS A 186 6.77 23.40 0.34
CA LYS A 186 6.95 24.73 -0.26
C LYS A 186 7.91 24.71 -1.45
N PHE A 187 9.00 23.95 -1.35
CA PHE A 187 9.97 23.80 -2.44
C PHE A 187 9.33 23.13 -3.66
N ASN A 188 8.52 22.10 -3.43
CA ASN A 188 7.77 21.43 -4.48
C ASN A 188 6.76 22.37 -5.15
N TYR A 189 6.04 23.18 -4.36
CA TYR A 189 5.16 24.22 -4.89
C TYR A 189 5.91 25.27 -5.72
N ALA A 190 7.03 25.78 -5.22
CA ALA A 190 7.87 26.74 -5.95
C ALA A 190 8.41 26.15 -7.27
N MET A 191 8.81 24.88 -7.26
CA MET A 191 9.22 24.15 -8.46
C MET A 191 8.07 24.01 -9.46
N HIS A 192 6.85 23.75 -9.00
CA HIS A 192 5.68 23.70 -9.87
C HIS A 192 5.38 25.05 -10.53
N LEU A 193 5.42 26.15 -9.76
CA LEU A 193 5.29 27.50 -10.32
C LEU A 193 6.39 27.81 -11.36
N ALA A 194 7.63 27.40 -11.06
CA ALA A 194 8.75 27.61 -11.99
C ALA A 194 8.54 26.83 -13.30
N LEU A 195 8.05 25.59 -13.21
CA LEU A 195 7.73 24.77 -14.37
C LEU A 195 6.55 25.32 -15.17
N GLN A 196 5.51 25.84 -14.52
CA GLN A 196 4.40 26.53 -15.19
C GLN A 196 4.89 27.73 -16.00
N GLN A 197 5.80 28.55 -15.46
CA GLN A 197 6.40 29.68 -16.18
C GLN A 197 7.16 29.25 -17.44
N ILE A 198 7.82 28.09 -17.40
CA ILE A 198 8.60 27.56 -18.53
C ILE A 198 7.71 26.91 -19.59
N THR A 199 6.70 26.14 -19.17
CA THR A 199 5.88 25.31 -20.09
C THR A 199 4.63 26.02 -20.59
N GLY A 200 4.20 27.12 -19.96
CA GLY A 200 3.02 27.88 -20.36
C GLY A 200 1.68 27.16 -20.15
N SER A 201 1.68 25.99 -19.50
CA SER A 201 0.48 25.26 -19.14
C SER A 201 0.09 25.53 -17.69
N GLY A 202 -1.19 25.81 -17.45
CA GLY A 202 -1.76 25.78 -16.11
C GLY A 202 -1.75 24.34 -15.62
N ILE A 203 -0.83 24.00 -14.72
CA ILE A 203 -0.89 22.73 -14.00
C ILE A 203 -2.09 22.82 -13.04
N ASP A 204 -2.92 21.78 -12.99
CA ASP A 204 -4.13 21.75 -12.16
C ASP A 204 -3.79 21.88 -10.66
N ASP A 205 -3.97 23.09 -10.12
CA ASP A 205 -3.72 23.42 -8.71
C ASP A 205 -4.63 22.63 -7.76
N SER A 206 -5.78 22.13 -8.23
CA SER A 206 -6.74 21.37 -7.39
C SER A 206 -6.23 19.98 -7.00
N ALA A 207 -5.23 19.45 -7.72
CA ALA A 207 -4.60 18.16 -7.43
C ALA A 207 -3.46 18.26 -6.38
N MET A 208 -3.00 19.47 -6.04
CA MET A 208 -1.83 19.66 -5.19
C MET A 208 -2.20 19.95 -3.74
N GLN A 209 -2.65 18.92 -3.03
CA GLN A 209 -2.71 18.97 -1.57
C GLN A 209 -1.32 18.70 -0.99
N TYR A 210 -0.81 19.65 -0.21
CA TYR A 210 0.43 19.51 0.54
C TYR A 210 0.10 18.98 1.94
N GLU A 211 0.80 17.92 2.33
CA GLU A 211 0.48 17.15 3.54
C GLU A 211 1.04 17.82 4.80
N PHE A 212 2.19 18.47 4.67
CA PHE A 212 2.98 19.04 5.77
C PHE A 212 3.03 20.57 5.74
N TRP A 213 2.64 21.19 4.62
CA TRP A 213 2.43 22.63 4.55
C TRP A 213 0.94 22.95 4.48
N LYS A 214 0.42 23.52 5.58
CA LYS A 214 -0.89 24.17 5.62
C LYS A 214 -0.65 25.67 5.59
N ASP A 215 -1.04 26.35 4.51
CA ASP A 215 -1.00 27.80 4.52
C ASP A 215 -2.01 28.31 5.54
N LYS A 216 -1.57 29.14 6.48
CA LYS A 216 -2.46 29.79 7.45
C LYS A 216 -3.43 30.77 6.77
N ALA A 217 -3.25 31.03 5.47
CA ALA A 217 -4.17 31.79 4.63
C ALA A 217 -5.31 30.95 4.01
N GLN A 218 -5.34 29.62 4.19
CA GLN A 218 -6.50 28.81 3.82
C GLN A 218 -7.46 28.69 5.01
N PRO A 219 -8.75 29.06 4.83
CA PRO A 219 -9.76 29.04 5.90
C PRO A 219 -10.05 27.63 6.44
#